data_AF-A0A962JSM0-F1
#
_entry.id   AF-A0A962JSM0-F1
#
_cell.length_a   1.000
_cell.length_b   1.000
_cell.length_c   1.000
_cell.angle_alpha   90.00
_cell.angle_beta   90.00
_cell.angle_gamma   90.00
#
_symmetry.space_group_name_H-M   'P 1'
#
loop_
_entity.id
_entity.type
_entity.pdbx_description
1 polymer ?
#
loop_
_entity_poly.entity_id
_entity_poly.type
_entity_poly.pdbx_seq_one_letter_code
_entity_poly.pdbx_strand_id
1 'polypeptide(L)'
;MKINSMNRWQAFSIHLCISSVIFVTLLFIIVAFWYPGVFIYLGGWLGIKIVAAVDMVLGPLLTLIIFNPAKKKLKIDLTIIAAIQISCLAYGVWTIEQQRPLVQALLDDRLYVIPKAQYRAVNIKLDFLDRIPGPSPKIVMLNLPDNHSIIAMEVVNGFYVENPVHLQTQKYIPITNAVDNHTYQDKLMWRLNRLDFDRERNCYWLPAESSYYKGELCFNLELGAIAQRSF
;
A
#
# COMPACT_ATOMS: atom_id res chain seq x y z
N MET A 1 -4.26 -2.52 39.36
CA MET A 1 -4.51 -1.15 39.84
C MET A 1 -6.01 -0.97 40.10
N LYS A 2 -6.45 -0.48 41.27
CA LYS A 2 -7.89 -0.28 41.54
C LYS A 2 -8.35 0.98 40.77
N ILE A 3 -9.27 0.84 39.82
CA ILE A 3 -9.80 1.95 39.00
C ILE A 3 -10.32 3.11 39.87
N ASN A 4 -10.85 2.80 41.06
CA ASN A 4 -11.41 3.79 41.98
C ASN A 4 -10.37 4.71 42.65
N SER A 5 -9.07 4.37 42.62
CA SER A 5 -8.01 5.22 43.20
C SER A 5 -7.31 6.10 42.17
N MET A 6 -7.71 6.03 40.90
CA MET A 6 -7.08 6.77 39.81
C MET A 6 -7.82 8.08 39.55
N ASN A 7 -7.09 9.13 39.17
CA ASN A 7 -7.70 10.30 38.57
C ASN A 7 -7.76 10.17 37.04
N ARG A 8 -8.52 11.05 36.39
CA ARG A 8 -8.73 11.03 34.92
C ARG A 8 -7.45 11.22 34.12
N TRP A 9 -6.47 11.96 34.66
CA TRP A 9 -5.18 12.18 34.01
C TRP A 9 -4.31 10.92 34.03
N GLN A 10 -4.28 10.18 35.14
CA GLN A 10 -3.60 8.89 35.22
C GLN A 10 -4.23 7.87 34.27
N ALA A 11 -5.57 7.82 34.20
CA ALA A 11 -6.27 6.96 33.25
C ALA A 11 -5.96 7.32 31.79
N PHE A 12 -5.98 8.61 31.47
CA PHE A 12 -5.58 9.15 30.18
C PHE A 12 -4.14 8.76 29.81
N SER A 13 -3.17 9.01 30.70
CA SER A 13 -1.75 8.71 30.45
C SER A 13 -1.52 7.21 30.22
N ILE A 14 -2.15 6.35 31.01
CA ILE A 14 -2.03 4.90 30.83
C ILE A 14 -2.63 4.47 29.49
N HIS A 15 -3.81 5.00 29.13
CA HIS A 15 -4.42 4.72 27.83
C HIS A 15 -3.49 5.17 26.70
N LEU A 16 -3.00 6.41 26.75
CA LEU A 16 -2.10 6.95 25.73
C LEU A 16 -0.81 6.12 25.59
N CYS A 17 -0.23 5.64 26.69
CA CYS A 17 0.93 4.74 26.65
C CYS A 17 0.60 3.41 25.95
N ILE A 18 -0.53 2.79 26.27
CA ILE A 18 -0.97 1.55 25.63
C ILE A 18 -1.20 1.78 24.13
N SER A 19 -1.94 2.82 23.76
CA SER A 19 -2.18 3.20 22.36
C SER A 19 -0.87 3.47 21.62
N SER A 20 0.10 4.11 22.27
CA SER A 20 1.41 4.41 21.66
C SER A 20 2.19 3.14 21.35
N VAL A 21 2.21 2.17 22.27
CA VAL A 21 2.89 0.88 22.04
C VAL A 21 2.25 0.13 20.87
N ILE A 22 0.92 0.09 20.83
CA ILE A 22 0.16 -0.54 19.73
C ILE A 22 0.46 0.16 18.40
N PHE A 23 0.37 1.50 18.39
CA PHE A 23 0.61 2.30 17.19
C PHE A 23 2.03 2.13 16.66
N VAL A 24 3.05 2.20 17.51
CA VAL A 24 4.46 2.00 17.10
C VAL A 24 4.68 0.60 16.54
N THR A 25 4.08 -0.42 17.15
CA THR A 25 4.16 -1.80 16.66
C THR A 25 3.53 -1.93 15.27
N LEU A 26 2.34 -1.37 15.08
CA LEU A 26 1.65 -1.37 13.78
C LEU A 26 2.41 -0.55 12.74
N LEU A 27 2.94 0.60 13.11
CA LEU A 27 3.74 1.44 12.23
C LEU A 27 4.98 0.69 11.73
N PHE A 28 5.68 -0.01 12.62
CA PHE A 28 6.79 -0.87 12.23
C PHE A 28 6.36 -1.94 11.23
N ILE A 29 5.24 -2.64 11.48
CA ILE A 29 4.74 -3.68 10.57
C ILE A 29 4.40 -3.09 9.19
N ILE A 30 3.70 -1.95 9.16
CA ILE A 30 3.27 -1.29 7.93
C ILE A 30 4.48 -0.88 7.09
N VAL A 31 5.46 -0.22 7.70
CA VAL A 31 6.65 0.29 6.98
C VAL A 31 7.59 -0.84 6.57
N ALA A 32 7.82 -1.83 7.44
CA ALA A 32 8.79 -2.88 7.18
C ALA A 32 8.27 -3.97 6.21
N PHE A 33 6.98 -4.32 6.29
CA PHE A 33 6.45 -5.50 5.58
C PHE A 33 5.37 -5.20 4.55
N TRP A 34 4.61 -4.11 4.69
CA TRP A 34 3.48 -3.85 3.79
C TRP A 34 3.76 -2.75 2.76
N TYR A 35 4.53 -1.73 3.13
CA TYR A 35 4.85 -0.59 2.28
C TYR A 35 6.35 -0.27 2.31
N PRO A 36 7.21 -1.17 1.80
CA PRO A 36 8.65 -0.94 1.82
C PRO A 36 9.03 0.26 0.94
N GLY A 37 9.99 1.07 1.39
CA GLY A 37 10.54 2.18 0.60
C GLY A 37 9.48 3.21 0.16
N VAL A 38 9.44 3.50 -1.14
CA VAL A 38 8.59 4.56 -1.71
C VAL A 38 7.10 4.23 -1.72
N PHE A 39 6.72 2.96 -1.56
CA PHE A 39 5.33 2.56 -1.66
C PHE A 39 4.44 3.17 -0.56
N ILE A 40 5.03 3.59 0.57
CA ILE A 40 4.29 4.27 1.64
C ILE A 40 3.59 5.56 1.17
N TYR A 41 4.12 6.21 0.14
CA TYR A 41 3.53 7.39 -0.49
C TYR A 41 2.33 7.08 -1.39
N LEU A 42 2.17 5.82 -1.80
CA LEU A 42 1.08 5.36 -2.67
C LEU A 42 -0.19 4.96 -1.90
N GLY A 43 -0.38 5.48 -0.69
CA GLY A 43 -1.58 5.27 0.14
C GLY A 43 -1.29 4.81 1.58
N GLY A 44 -0.08 4.33 1.87
CA GLY A 44 0.31 3.90 3.23
C GLY A 44 0.17 5.02 4.28
N TRP A 45 0.60 6.24 3.93
CA TRP A 45 0.48 7.40 4.83
C TRP A 45 -0.95 7.77 5.21
N LEU A 46 -1.91 7.63 4.29
CA LEU A 46 -3.31 7.94 4.57
C LEU A 46 -3.84 7.00 5.65
N GLY A 47 -3.56 5.70 5.51
CA GLY A 47 -3.92 4.69 6.49
C GLY A 47 -3.29 4.94 7.87
N ILE A 48 -1.98 5.22 7.90
CA ILE A 48 -1.25 5.53 9.14
C ILE A 48 -1.87 6.74 9.86
N LYS A 49 -2.21 7.81 9.13
CA LYS A 49 -2.83 9.00 9.73
C LYS A 49 -4.18 8.69 10.36
N ILE A 50 -5.01 7.88 9.70
CA ILE A 50 -6.33 7.48 10.23
C ILE A 50 -6.16 6.66 11.51
N VAL A 51 -5.28 5.66 11.50
CA VAL A 51 -5.03 4.83 12.69
C VAL A 51 -4.47 5.68 13.84
N ALA A 52 -3.52 6.57 13.57
CA ALA A 52 -2.97 7.48 14.58
C ALA A 52 -4.05 8.39 15.18
N ALA A 53 -4.91 8.98 14.35
CA ALA A 53 -5.97 9.88 14.80
C ALA A 53 -6.98 9.16 15.71
N VAL A 54 -7.32 7.91 15.40
CA VAL A 54 -8.24 7.12 16.22
C VAL A 54 -7.57 6.71 17.54
N ASP A 55 -6.40 6.08 17.47
CA ASP A 55 -5.80 5.42 18.64
C ASP A 55 -5.06 6.38 19.57
N MET A 56 -4.38 7.39 19.03
CA MET A 56 -3.55 8.30 19.82
C MET A 56 -4.29 9.57 20.24
N VAL A 57 -5.39 9.92 19.58
CA VAL A 57 -6.14 11.15 19.86
C VAL A 57 -7.54 10.85 20.36
N LEU A 58 -8.43 10.31 19.51
CA LEU A 58 -9.84 10.12 19.86
C LEU A 58 -10.00 9.22 21.08
N GLY A 59 -9.25 8.12 21.14
CA GLY A 59 -9.42 7.16 22.21
C GLY A 59 -9.03 7.64 23.61
N PRO A 60 -7.79 8.14 23.79
CA PRO A 60 -7.36 8.76 25.04
C PRO A 60 -8.25 9.95 25.41
N LEU A 61 -8.64 10.80 24.46
CA LEU A 61 -9.49 11.96 24.73
C LEU A 61 -10.88 11.56 25.24
N LEU A 62 -11.53 10.55 24.64
CA LEU A 62 -12.80 10.01 25.13
C LEU A 62 -12.66 9.45 26.55
N THR A 63 -11.54 8.78 26.82
CA THR A 63 -11.23 8.29 28.18
C THR A 63 -11.10 9.45 29.15
N LEU A 64 -10.36 10.50 28.81
CA LEU A 64 -10.18 11.68 29.67
C LEU A 64 -11.52 12.37 30.01
N ILE A 65 -12.42 12.49 29.03
CA ILE A 65 -13.73 13.14 29.19
C ILE A 65 -14.66 12.30 30.08
N ILE A 66 -14.73 10.99 29.84
CA ILE A 66 -15.72 10.11 30.46
C ILE A 66 -15.25 9.60 31.85
N PHE A 67 -13.94 9.60 32.11
CA PHE A 67 -13.40 9.02 33.33
C PHE A 67 -13.79 9.80 34.59
N ASN A 68 -14.72 9.23 35.34
CA ASN A 68 -15.13 9.69 36.65
C ASN A 68 -15.21 8.50 37.63
N PRO A 69 -14.27 8.38 38.59
CA PRO A 69 -14.23 7.29 39.56
C PRO A 69 -15.52 7.11 40.38
N ALA A 70 -16.30 8.18 40.57
CA ALA A 70 -17.57 8.14 41.30
C ALA A 70 -18.72 7.57 40.45
N LYS A 71 -18.54 7.39 39.14
CA LYS A 71 -19.57 6.88 38.22
C LYS A 71 -19.69 5.36 38.35
N LYS A 72 -20.84 4.87 38.85
CA LYS A 72 -21.12 3.42 39.01
C LYS A 72 -20.96 2.61 37.71
N LYS A 73 -21.27 3.21 36.56
CA LYS A 73 -21.19 2.58 35.23
C LYS A 73 -19.86 2.82 34.50
N LEU A 74 -18.84 3.44 35.14
CA LEU A 74 -17.56 3.77 34.50
C LEU A 74 -16.91 2.56 33.80
N LYS A 75 -16.95 1.38 34.41
CA LYS A 75 -16.39 0.17 33.81
C LYS A 75 -17.09 -0.23 32.51
N ILE A 76 -18.42 -0.10 32.46
CA ILE A 76 -19.21 -0.39 31.25
C ILE A 76 -18.87 0.64 30.16
N ASP A 77 -18.82 1.93 30.51
CA ASP A 77 -18.48 2.98 29.56
C ASP A 77 -17.10 2.76 28.95
N LEU A 78 -16.09 2.48 29.77
CA LEU A 78 -14.72 2.19 29.32
C LEU A 78 -14.64 0.91 28.48
N THR A 79 -15.45 -0.11 28.80
CA THR A 79 -15.50 -1.36 28.02
C THR A 79 -16.10 -1.12 26.63
N ILE A 80 -17.17 -0.33 26.54
CA ILE A 80 -17.78 0.03 25.26
C ILE A 80 -16.79 0.86 24.42
N ILE A 81 -16.13 1.84 25.03
CA ILE A 81 -15.10 2.65 24.34
C ILE A 81 -13.97 1.75 23.82
N ALA A 82 -13.45 0.85 24.64
CA ALA A 82 -12.40 -0.08 24.23
C ALA A 82 -12.86 -1.02 23.10
N ALA A 83 -14.09 -1.55 23.15
CA ALA A 83 -14.64 -2.41 22.11
C ALA A 83 -14.77 -1.68 20.76
N ILE A 84 -15.24 -0.43 20.79
CA ILE A 84 -15.36 0.41 19.58
C ILE A 84 -13.96 0.69 19.02
N GLN A 85 -12.99 1.07 19.86
CA GLN A 85 -11.62 1.34 19.43
C GLN A 85 -10.97 0.12 18.80
N ILE A 86 -11.05 -1.05 19.44
CA ILE A 86 -10.51 -2.30 18.89
C ILE A 86 -11.14 -2.60 17.54
N SER A 87 -12.45 -2.38 17.38
CA SER A 87 -13.13 -2.59 16.11
C SER A 87 -12.65 -1.61 15.02
N CYS A 88 -12.52 -0.33 15.35
CA CYS A 88 -11.99 0.69 14.45
C CYS A 88 -10.54 0.40 14.05
N LEU A 89 -9.70 0.00 15.00
CA LEU A 89 -8.32 -0.38 14.77
C LEU A 89 -8.23 -1.59 13.85
N ALA A 90 -8.98 -2.65 14.15
CA ALA A 90 -9.00 -3.86 13.33
C ALA A 90 -9.43 -3.56 11.89
N TYR A 91 -10.48 -2.75 11.71
CA TYR A 91 -10.94 -2.33 10.39
C TYR A 91 -9.90 -1.46 9.66
N GLY A 92 -9.25 -0.52 10.36
CA GLY A 92 -8.17 0.30 9.82
C GLY A 92 -6.98 -0.54 9.35
N VAL A 93 -6.51 -1.46 10.21
CA VAL A 93 -5.41 -2.38 9.89
C VAL A 93 -5.76 -3.29 8.70
N TRP A 94 -6.97 -3.85 8.67
CA TRP A 94 -7.44 -4.66 7.55
C TRP A 94 -7.48 -3.85 6.24
N THR A 95 -7.96 -2.61 6.28
CA THR A 95 -8.01 -1.72 5.12
C THR A 95 -6.62 -1.40 4.58
N ILE A 96 -5.66 -1.10 5.46
CA ILE A 96 -4.26 -0.87 5.09
C ILE A 96 -3.66 -2.13 4.47
N GLU A 97 -3.92 -3.32 5.03
CA GLU A 97 -3.45 -4.58 4.45
C GLU A 97 -4.05 -4.83 3.07
N GLN A 98 -5.32 -4.47 2.84
CA GLN A 98 -5.94 -4.57 1.50
C GLN A 98 -5.29 -3.62 0.49
N GLN A 99 -4.82 -2.46 0.93
CA GLN A 99 -4.20 -1.48 0.05
C GLN A 99 -2.69 -1.68 -0.10
N ARG A 100 -2.10 -2.73 0.50
CA ARG A 100 -0.67 -2.98 0.37
C ARG A 100 -0.33 -3.34 -1.08
N PRO A 101 0.70 -2.73 -1.68
CA PRO A 101 1.11 -3.04 -3.03
C PRO A 101 1.67 -4.45 -3.14
N LEU A 102 1.22 -5.18 -4.17
CA LEU A 102 1.67 -6.55 -4.44
C LEU A 102 2.49 -6.66 -5.71
N VAL A 103 2.22 -5.81 -6.71
CA VAL A 103 2.86 -5.86 -8.02
C VAL A 103 3.15 -4.45 -8.54
N GLN A 104 4.29 -4.32 -9.20
CA GLN A 104 4.70 -3.17 -10.00
C GLN A 104 4.73 -3.65 -11.45
N ALA A 105 3.77 -3.22 -12.24
CA ALA A 105 3.60 -3.65 -13.62
C ALA A 105 3.98 -2.52 -14.59
N LEU A 106 5.05 -2.75 -15.37
CA LEU A 106 5.42 -1.89 -16.47
C LEU A 106 4.48 -2.13 -17.65
N LEU A 107 3.64 -1.13 -17.95
CA LEU A 107 2.72 -1.11 -19.07
C LEU A 107 3.12 0.07 -19.98
N ASP A 108 3.72 -0.25 -21.11
CA ASP A 108 4.30 0.73 -22.04
C ASP A 108 5.27 1.70 -21.34
N ASP A 109 4.88 2.96 -21.16
CA ASP A 109 5.63 4.04 -20.53
C ASP A 109 5.19 4.36 -19.09
N ARG A 110 4.34 3.52 -18.48
CA ARG A 110 3.75 3.74 -17.14
C ARG A 110 4.00 2.59 -16.19
N LEU A 111 4.15 2.94 -14.90
CA LEU A 111 4.28 1.97 -13.81
C LEU A 111 2.96 1.88 -13.06
N TYR A 112 2.27 0.74 -13.18
CA TYR A 112 1.10 0.45 -12.38
C TYR A 112 1.54 -0.20 -11.08
N VAL A 113 1.25 0.46 -9.95
CA VAL A 113 1.47 -0.16 -8.63
C VAL A 113 0.15 -0.69 -8.11
N ILE A 114 0.01 -2.01 -8.13
CA ILE A 114 -1.25 -2.70 -7.97
C ILE A 114 -1.39 -3.23 -6.54
N PRO A 115 -2.37 -2.74 -5.76
CA PRO A 115 -2.65 -3.22 -4.41
C PRO A 115 -3.45 -4.52 -4.42
N LYS A 116 -3.39 -5.24 -3.30
CA LYS A 116 -4.15 -6.49 -3.06
C LYS A 116 -5.64 -6.36 -3.35
N ALA A 117 -6.24 -5.22 -2.98
CA ALA A 117 -7.66 -4.94 -3.17
C ALA A 117 -8.10 -5.01 -4.63
N GLN A 118 -7.26 -4.58 -5.57
CA GLN A 118 -7.62 -4.56 -7.00
C GLN A 118 -7.78 -5.98 -7.55
N TYR A 119 -6.86 -6.90 -7.24
CA TYR A 119 -7.02 -8.31 -7.63
C TYR A 119 -8.27 -8.94 -7.00
N ARG A 120 -8.56 -8.64 -5.73
CA ARG A 120 -9.76 -9.14 -5.04
C ARG A 120 -11.05 -8.62 -5.66
N ALA A 121 -11.08 -7.35 -6.06
CA ALA A 121 -12.27 -6.73 -6.67
C ALA A 121 -12.70 -7.44 -7.96
N VAL A 122 -11.74 -8.00 -8.71
CA VAL A 122 -11.99 -8.76 -9.95
C VAL A 122 -11.85 -10.28 -9.78
N ASN A 123 -11.90 -10.78 -8.53
CA ASN A 123 -11.84 -12.21 -8.19
C ASN A 123 -10.60 -12.96 -8.71
N ILE A 124 -9.47 -12.27 -8.88
CA ILE A 124 -8.19 -12.88 -9.23
C ILE A 124 -7.55 -13.48 -7.97
N LYS A 125 -7.28 -14.79 -8.00
CA LYS A 125 -6.50 -15.49 -6.96
C LYS A 125 -5.04 -15.03 -7.03
N LEU A 126 -4.36 -15.03 -5.88
CA LEU A 126 -2.99 -14.51 -5.75
C LEU A 126 -1.90 -15.58 -5.91
N ASP A 127 -2.26 -16.79 -6.34
CA ASP A 127 -1.35 -17.91 -6.62
C ASP A 127 -0.33 -17.59 -7.74
N PHE A 128 -0.68 -16.69 -8.66
CA PHE A 128 0.25 -16.20 -9.67
C PHE A 128 1.46 -15.45 -9.09
N LEU A 129 1.44 -15.01 -7.83
CA LEU A 129 2.58 -14.34 -7.20
C LEU A 129 3.72 -15.33 -6.93
N ASP A 130 3.42 -16.62 -6.76
CA ASP A 130 4.39 -17.66 -6.45
C ASP A 130 5.30 -17.98 -7.65
N ARG A 131 4.81 -17.73 -8.87
CA ARG A 131 5.61 -17.86 -10.11
C ARG A 131 6.49 -16.64 -10.43
N ILE A 132 6.39 -15.56 -9.66
CA ILE A 132 7.20 -14.35 -9.88
C ILE A 132 8.28 -14.31 -8.80
N PRO A 133 9.58 -14.31 -9.16
CA PRO A 133 10.67 -14.27 -8.18
C PRO A 133 10.73 -12.93 -7.44
N GLY A 134 11.47 -12.91 -6.32
CA GLY A 134 11.77 -11.69 -5.55
C GLY A 134 10.74 -11.35 -4.46
N PRO A 135 11.00 -10.32 -3.63
CA PRO A 135 10.07 -9.86 -2.61
C PRO A 135 8.88 -9.11 -3.22
N SER A 136 7.80 -8.95 -2.44
CA SER A 136 6.71 -8.06 -2.81
C SER A 136 7.08 -6.60 -2.49
N PRO A 137 6.66 -5.61 -3.30
CA PRO A 137 5.84 -5.77 -4.51
C PRO A 137 6.63 -6.37 -5.70
N LYS A 138 6.09 -7.43 -6.30
CA LYS A 138 6.70 -8.18 -7.41
C LYS A 138 6.87 -7.27 -8.63
N ILE A 139 7.93 -7.46 -9.39
CA ILE A 139 8.24 -6.62 -10.54
C ILE A 139 7.95 -7.39 -11.83
N VAL A 140 7.06 -6.84 -12.66
CA VAL A 140 6.65 -7.47 -13.92
C VAL A 140 6.59 -6.45 -15.05
N MET A 141 6.76 -6.94 -16.26
CA MET A 141 6.43 -6.24 -17.50
C MET A 141 5.25 -6.95 -18.16
N LEU A 142 4.33 -6.21 -18.78
CA LEU A 142 3.26 -6.83 -19.58
C LEU A 142 3.76 -7.23 -20.97
N ASN A 143 3.50 -8.46 -21.36
CA ASN A 143 3.68 -8.92 -22.74
C ASN A 143 2.62 -8.28 -23.63
N LEU A 144 2.99 -7.18 -24.28
CA LEU A 144 2.14 -6.41 -25.20
C LEU A 144 2.85 -6.26 -26.55
N PRO A 145 2.12 -5.95 -27.63
CA PRO A 145 2.70 -5.62 -28.92
C PRO A 145 3.59 -4.36 -28.84
N ASP A 146 4.59 -4.26 -29.70
CA ASP A 146 5.49 -3.10 -29.77
C ASP A 146 4.89 -1.99 -30.65
N ASN A 147 3.65 -1.61 -30.34
CA ASN A 147 2.88 -0.60 -31.07
C ASN A 147 1.94 0.15 -30.11
N HIS A 148 2.19 1.45 -29.93
CA HIS A 148 1.43 2.32 -29.02
C HIS A 148 -0.07 2.35 -29.31
N SER A 149 -0.46 2.38 -30.58
CA SER A 149 -1.89 2.44 -30.95
C SER A 149 -2.61 1.16 -30.56
N ILE A 150 -1.97 0.00 -30.73
CA ILE A 150 -2.53 -1.30 -30.34
C ILE A 150 -2.58 -1.40 -28.81
N ILE A 151 -1.53 -0.97 -28.10
CA ILE A 151 -1.52 -0.93 -26.64
C ILE A 151 -2.66 -0.03 -26.12
N ALA A 152 -2.80 1.18 -26.67
CA ALA A 152 -3.84 2.11 -26.27
C ALA A 152 -5.24 1.51 -26.49
N MET A 153 -5.46 0.85 -27.64
CA MET A 153 -6.71 0.13 -27.90
C MET A 153 -6.96 -1.00 -26.90
N GLU A 154 -5.94 -1.81 -26.56
CA GLU A 154 -6.08 -2.86 -25.55
C GLU A 154 -6.43 -2.29 -24.18
N VAL A 155 -5.78 -1.19 -23.77
CA VAL A 155 -6.07 -0.51 -22.50
C VAL A 155 -7.51 -0.04 -22.46
N VAL A 156 -7.94 0.68 -23.50
CA VAL A 156 -9.32 1.19 -23.64
C VAL A 156 -10.33 0.04 -23.63
N ASN A 157 -10.10 -1.00 -24.44
CA ASN A 157 -10.98 -2.16 -24.50
C ASN A 157 -11.05 -2.88 -23.14
N GLY A 158 -9.90 -3.05 -22.47
CA GLY A 158 -9.83 -3.66 -21.15
C GLY A 158 -10.68 -2.94 -20.10
N PHE A 159 -10.79 -1.60 -20.17
CA PHE A 159 -11.73 -0.87 -19.32
C PHE A 159 -13.19 -1.14 -19.69
N TYR A 160 -13.54 -1.18 -20.98
CA TYR A 160 -14.90 -1.44 -21.44
C TYR A 160 -15.42 -2.83 -21.05
N VAL A 161 -14.56 -3.85 -21.05
CA VAL A 161 -14.93 -5.23 -20.67
C VAL A 161 -14.67 -5.55 -19.20
N GLU A 162 -14.43 -4.53 -18.37
CA GLU A 162 -14.12 -4.68 -16.93
C GLU A 162 -12.95 -5.65 -16.65
N ASN A 163 -12.00 -5.74 -17.58
CA ASN A 163 -10.78 -6.55 -17.47
C ASN A 163 -9.54 -5.73 -17.83
N PRO A 164 -9.13 -4.77 -16.97
CA PRO A 164 -8.02 -3.87 -17.25
C PRO A 164 -6.73 -4.62 -17.54
N VAL A 165 -5.98 -4.16 -18.56
CA VAL A 165 -4.79 -4.85 -19.07
C VAL A 165 -3.72 -5.07 -17.99
N HIS A 166 -3.55 -4.11 -17.06
CA HIS A 166 -2.60 -4.23 -15.97
C HIS A 166 -2.96 -5.30 -14.94
N LEU A 167 -4.21 -5.80 -14.88
CA LEU A 167 -4.63 -6.90 -14.01
C LEU A 167 -4.60 -8.27 -14.71
N GLN A 168 -4.33 -8.32 -16.01
CA GLN A 168 -4.27 -9.57 -16.79
C GLN A 168 -3.00 -10.35 -16.46
N THR A 169 -3.03 -11.12 -15.37
CA THR A 169 -1.86 -11.82 -14.83
C THR A 169 -1.19 -12.76 -15.83
N GLN A 170 -1.93 -13.31 -16.81
CA GLN A 170 -1.41 -14.14 -17.89
C GLN A 170 -0.44 -13.40 -18.82
N LYS A 171 -0.48 -12.06 -18.85
CA LYS A 171 0.46 -11.23 -19.62
C LYS A 171 1.72 -10.88 -18.82
N TYR A 172 1.81 -11.27 -17.54
CA TYR A 172 2.93 -10.87 -16.70
C TYR A 172 4.18 -11.67 -17.07
N ILE A 173 5.24 -10.93 -17.42
CA ILE A 173 6.59 -11.45 -17.55
C ILE A 173 7.38 -10.90 -16.35
N PRO A 174 7.95 -11.75 -15.48
CA PRO A 174 8.87 -11.28 -14.45
C PRO A 174 9.98 -10.42 -15.06
N ILE A 175 10.32 -9.30 -14.42
CA ILE A 175 11.31 -8.37 -15.00
C ILE A 175 12.67 -9.04 -15.22
N THR A 176 13.07 -9.97 -14.34
CA THR A 176 14.29 -10.78 -14.50
C THR A 176 14.29 -11.55 -15.82
N ASN A 177 13.16 -12.20 -16.15
CA ASN A 177 13.02 -12.92 -17.42
C ASN A 177 13.00 -11.96 -18.62
N ALA A 178 12.47 -10.75 -18.44
CA ALA A 178 12.48 -9.73 -19.48
C ALA A 178 13.88 -9.18 -19.76
N VAL A 179 14.76 -9.17 -18.76
CA VAL A 179 16.17 -8.77 -18.89
C VAL A 179 17.02 -9.90 -19.51
N ASP A 180 16.80 -11.15 -19.10
CA ASP A 180 17.67 -12.28 -19.47
C ASP A 180 17.35 -12.89 -20.85
N ASN A 181 16.10 -12.76 -21.32
CA ASN A 181 15.66 -13.34 -22.59
C ASN A 181 15.65 -12.28 -23.71
N HIS A 182 16.48 -12.48 -24.74
CA HIS A 182 16.62 -11.56 -25.88
C HIS A 182 15.27 -11.13 -26.50
N THR A 183 14.31 -12.04 -26.66
CA THR A 183 12.99 -11.72 -27.24
C THR A 183 12.21 -10.70 -26.40
N TYR A 184 12.32 -10.76 -25.07
CA TYR A 184 11.64 -9.81 -24.19
C TYR A 184 12.49 -8.58 -23.88
N GLN A 185 13.82 -8.73 -23.94
CA GLN A 185 14.77 -7.65 -23.71
C GLN A 185 14.60 -6.54 -24.74
N ASP A 186 14.46 -6.89 -26.02
CA ASP A 186 14.24 -5.89 -27.08
C ASP A 186 12.95 -5.09 -26.84
N LYS A 187 11.88 -5.76 -26.43
CA LYS A 187 10.60 -5.12 -26.07
C LYS A 187 10.71 -4.22 -24.85
N LEU A 188 11.42 -4.69 -23.83
CA LEU A 188 11.67 -3.92 -22.61
C LEU A 188 12.46 -2.64 -22.94
N MET A 189 13.56 -2.78 -23.68
CA MET A 189 14.40 -1.64 -24.05
C MET A 189 13.69 -0.67 -24.99
N TRP A 190 12.83 -1.14 -25.91
CA TRP A 190 11.98 -0.27 -26.72
C TRP A 190 11.06 0.62 -25.87
N ARG A 191 10.64 0.17 -24.68
CA ARG A 191 9.88 0.98 -23.71
C ARG A 191 10.78 1.95 -22.96
N LEU A 192 11.84 1.44 -22.36
CA LEU A 192 12.69 2.20 -21.45
C LEU A 192 13.54 3.27 -22.15
N ASN A 193 13.99 3.04 -23.38
CA ASN A 193 14.85 3.98 -24.11
C ASN A 193 14.17 5.32 -24.46
N ARG A 194 12.85 5.40 -24.30
CA ARG A 194 12.06 6.63 -24.50
C ARG A 194 11.87 7.42 -23.21
N LEU A 195 12.26 6.87 -22.07
CA LEU A 195 12.08 7.45 -20.74
C LEU A 195 13.31 8.25 -20.30
N ASP A 196 13.11 9.16 -19.37
CA ASP A 196 14.16 9.93 -18.72
C ASP A 196 14.98 9.01 -17.78
N PHE A 197 16.26 8.84 -18.07
CA PHE A 197 17.14 7.94 -17.32
C PHE A 197 18.03 8.72 -16.34
N ASP A 198 17.89 8.41 -15.06
CA ASP A 198 18.71 8.94 -13.97
C ASP A 198 19.94 8.07 -13.77
N ARG A 199 21.11 8.61 -14.14
CA ARG A 199 22.40 7.90 -14.04
C ARG A 199 22.87 7.69 -12.61
N GLU A 200 22.55 8.61 -11.69
CA GLU A 200 23.00 8.50 -10.30
C GLU A 200 22.27 7.37 -9.57
N ARG A 201 20.97 7.22 -9.85
CA ARG A 201 20.11 6.21 -9.24
C ARG A 201 19.97 4.93 -10.06
N ASN A 202 20.50 4.92 -11.29
CA ASN A 202 20.36 3.83 -12.26
C ASN A 202 18.89 3.42 -12.43
N CYS A 203 18.03 4.38 -12.77
CA CYS A 203 16.59 4.16 -12.89
C CYS A 203 15.98 4.99 -14.02
N TYR A 204 14.78 4.58 -14.44
CA TYR A 204 13.97 5.31 -15.40
C TYR A 204 12.86 6.04 -14.66
N TRP A 205 12.61 7.31 -14.99
CA TRP A 205 11.45 8.03 -14.51
C TRP A 205 10.25 7.71 -15.39
N LEU A 206 9.17 7.24 -14.76
CA LEU A 206 7.90 7.01 -15.44
C LEU A 206 6.71 7.42 -14.57
N PRO A 207 5.63 7.91 -15.20
CA PRO A 207 4.37 8.17 -14.50
C PRO A 207 3.89 6.92 -13.77
N ALA A 208 3.53 7.12 -12.50
CA ALA A 208 2.98 6.07 -11.66
C ALA A 208 1.46 6.13 -11.65
N GLU A 209 0.82 5.01 -11.98
CA GLU A 209 -0.61 4.84 -11.91
C GLU A 209 -0.96 4.08 -10.63
N SER A 210 -1.62 4.78 -9.71
CA SER A 210 -2.08 4.20 -8.44
C SER A 210 -3.34 4.93 -7.94
N SER A 211 -4.09 4.30 -7.04
CA SER A 211 -5.34 4.86 -6.52
C SER A 211 -5.15 6.11 -5.65
N TYR A 212 -3.97 6.34 -5.08
CA TYR A 212 -3.74 7.38 -4.06
C TYR A 212 -2.57 8.32 -4.36
N TYR A 213 -1.86 8.13 -5.47
CA TYR A 213 -0.70 8.93 -5.82
C TYR A 213 -0.69 9.26 -7.30
N LYS A 214 -0.32 10.51 -7.59
CA LYS A 214 -0.06 11.05 -8.92
C LYS A 214 1.34 11.66 -8.91
N GLY A 215 2.18 11.22 -9.82
CA GLY A 215 3.58 11.61 -9.88
C GLY A 215 4.38 10.60 -10.70
N GLU A 216 5.69 10.68 -10.60
CA GLU A 216 6.60 9.75 -11.28
C GLU A 216 7.38 8.95 -10.25
N LEU A 217 7.64 7.69 -10.61
CA LEU A 217 8.51 6.79 -9.87
C LEU A 217 9.78 6.54 -10.68
N CYS A 218 10.91 6.54 -9.96
CA CYS A 218 12.21 6.14 -10.47
C CYS A 218 12.31 4.62 -10.34
N PHE A 219 12.15 3.94 -11.46
CA PHE A 219 12.08 2.49 -11.59
C PHE A 219 13.42 1.91 -11.99
N ASN A 220 14.00 1.12 -11.11
CA ASN A 220 15.19 0.31 -11.34
C ASN A 220 14.77 -1.13 -11.68
N LEU A 221 15.48 -1.76 -12.62
CA LEU A 221 15.10 -3.09 -13.12
C LEU A 221 15.31 -4.23 -12.12
N GLU A 222 16.17 -4.04 -11.14
CA GLU A 222 16.47 -5.04 -10.10
C GLU A 222 15.65 -4.78 -8.82
N LEU A 223 15.56 -3.51 -8.42
CA LEU A 223 14.97 -3.08 -7.14
C LEU A 223 13.51 -2.61 -7.26
N GLY A 224 13.01 -2.36 -8.47
CA GLY A 224 11.72 -1.76 -8.72
C GLY A 224 11.73 -0.25 -8.46
N ALA A 225 10.62 0.30 -7.99
CA ALA A 225 10.53 1.72 -7.66
C ALA A 225 11.36 2.06 -6.41
N ILE A 226 12.31 2.99 -6.55
CA ILE A 226 13.27 3.36 -5.49
C ILE A 226 13.20 4.83 -5.07
N ALA A 227 12.67 5.70 -5.92
CA ALA A 227 12.44 7.12 -5.60
C ALA A 227 11.13 7.61 -6.23
N GLN A 228 10.64 8.75 -5.75
CA GLN A 228 9.45 9.41 -6.28
C GLN A 228 9.69 10.90 -6.51
N ARG A 229 8.97 11.50 -7.46
CA ARG A 229 8.85 12.96 -7.61
C ARG A 229 7.39 13.32 -7.88
N SER A 230 6.83 14.17 -7.03
CA SER A 230 5.49 14.71 -7.23
C SER A 230 5.56 15.91 -8.18
N PHE A 231 4.54 16.07 -9.01
CA PHE A 231 4.32 17.29 -9.79
C PHE A 231 3.89 18.45 -8.89
#